data_AF-A0A853D2J0-F1
#
_entry.id   AF-A0A853D2J0-F1
#
_cell.length_a   1.000
_cell.length_b   1.000
_cell.length_c   1.000
_cell.angle_alpha   90.00
_cell.angle_beta   90.00
_cell.angle_gamma   90.00
#
_symmetry.space_group_name_H-M   'P 1'
#
loop_
_entity.id
_entity.type
_entity.pdbx_description
1 polymer ?
#
loop_
_entity_poly.entity_id
_entity_poly.type
_entity_poly.pdbx_seq_one_letter_code
_entity_poly.pdbx_strand_id
1 'polypeptide(L)'
;MTSLPVPQFLTAVLPFVLWALALVLAIASVCCMIATLRSPRRPLVYTAAGLLGLAFLLVALPQQGAPLVFRVLIGVVALVLSVVGGGPAAQLALALATRSTSVPGVHGGIVVHDKVSGLEETREVLRGGTTIGYLERFATTGSIMAGFPEALGVIIAIKGVGRFTELEAPEARERFIIGTLVSLIWACVCAGLFRFAIA
;
A
#
# COMPACT_ATOMS: atom_id res chain seq x y z
N MET A 1 -20.09 -29.60 -33.99
CA MET A 1 -19.45 -29.32 -32.69
C MET A 1 -17.94 -29.41 -32.91
N THR A 2 -17.31 -28.30 -33.24
CA THR A 2 -15.88 -28.22 -33.55
C THR A 2 -15.10 -28.14 -32.25
N SER A 3 -14.60 -29.28 -31.76
CA SER A 3 -13.65 -29.30 -30.66
C SER A 3 -12.38 -28.58 -31.12
N LEU A 4 -12.10 -27.42 -30.55
CA LEU A 4 -10.82 -26.74 -30.75
C LEU A 4 -9.70 -27.71 -30.38
N PRO A 5 -8.64 -27.85 -31.20
CA PRO A 5 -7.49 -28.66 -30.85
C PRO A 5 -6.93 -28.19 -29.49
N VAL A 6 -6.61 -29.13 -28.61
CA VAL A 6 -6.22 -28.90 -27.20
C VAL A 6 -5.25 -27.71 -26.99
N PRO A 7 -4.23 -27.48 -27.84
CA PRO A 7 -3.34 -26.32 -27.70
C PRO A 7 -4.05 -24.97 -27.83
N GLN A 8 -5.04 -24.86 -28.73
CA GLN A 8 -5.80 -23.62 -28.95
C GLN A 8 -6.80 -23.36 -27.81
N PHE A 9 -7.34 -24.42 -27.20
CA PHE A 9 -8.18 -24.29 -26.03
C PHE A 9 -7.38 -23.78 -24.82
N LEU A 10 -6.17 -24.33 -24.60
CA LEU A 10 -5.31 -23.91 -23.50
C LEU A 10 -4.87 -22.46 -23.62
N THR A 11 -4.50 -21.99 -24.82
CA THR A 11 -4.12 -20.58 -25.04
C THR A 11 -5.30 -19.63 -24.86
N ALA A 12 -6.52 -20.07 -25.15
CA ALA A 12 -7.72 -19.26 -24.95
C ALA A 12 -8.13 -19.17 -23.47
N VAL A 13 -8.00 -20.25 -22.70
CA VAL A 13 -8.50 -20.33 -21.31
C VAL A 13 -7.47 -19.83 -20.28
N LEU A 14 -6.18 -20.07 -20.52
CA LEU A 14 -5.12 -19.73 -19.58
C LEU A 14 -5.14 -18.25 -19.11
N PRO A 15 -5.31 -17.24 -19.98
CA PRO A 15 -5.38 -15.85 -19.55
C PRO A 15 -6.52 -15.59 -18.56
N PHE A 16 -7.72 -16.14 -18.80
CA PHE A 16 -8.86 -15.98 -17.89
C PHE A 16 -8.59 -16.60 -16.52
N VAL A 17 -7.92 -17.75 -16.48
CA VAL A 17 -7.53 -18.40 -15.22
C VAL A 17 -6.52 -17.54 -14.47
N LEU A 18 -5.53 -16.96 -15.16
CA LEU A 18 -4.55 -16.06 -14.55
C LEU A 18 -5.21 -14.80 -13.98
N TRP A 19 -6.14 -14.17 -14.71
CA TRP A 19 -6.90 -13.01 -14.23
C TRP A 19 -7.76 -13.34 -13.02
N ALA A 20 -8.47 -14.47 -13.04
CA ALA A 20 -9.28 -14.93 -11.92
C ALA A 20 -8.43 -15.23 -10.68
N LEU A 21 -7.30 -15.92 -10.86
CA LEU A 21 -6.39 -16.24 -9.77
C LEU A 21 -5.78 -14.99 -9.15
N ALA A 22 -5.32 -14.04 -9.98
CA ALA A 22 -4.81 -12.76 -9.50
C ALA A 22 -5.86 -11.98 -8.69
N LEU A 23 -7.11 -11.95 -9.17
CA LEU A 23 -8.21 -11.29 -8.47
C LEU A 23 -8.48 -11.94 -7.10
N VAL A 24 -8.53 -13.28 -7.04
CA VAL A 24 -8.74 -14.02 -5.78
C VAL A 24 -7.61 -13.74 -4.79
N LEU A 25 -6.36 -13.74 -5.24
CA LEU A 25 -5.20 -13.43 -4.40
C LEU A 25 -5.22 -11.98 -3.90
N ALA A 26 -5.62 -11.03 -4.75
CA ALA A 26 -5.76 -9.63 -4.35
C ALA A 26 -6.87 -9.45 -3.30
N ILE A 27 -8.02 -10.13 -3.47
CA ILE A 27 -9.10 -10.14 -2.49
C ILE A 27 -8.63 -10.76 -1.17
N ALA A 28 -7.91 -11.88 -1.22
CA ALA A 28 -7.35 -12.52 -0.03
C ALA A 28 -6.36 -11.58 0.69
N SER A 29 -5.53 -10.84 -0.05
CA SER A 29 -4.64 -9.80 0.49
C SER A 29 -5.43 -8.69 1.21
N VAL A 30 -6.53 -8.22 0.62
CA VAL A 30 -7.45 -7.25 1.26
C VAL A 30 -8.01 -7.82 2.57
N CYS A 31 -8.50 -9.07 2.55
CA CYS A 31 -9.03 -9.72 3.75
C CYS A 31 -7.98 -9.82 4.86
N CYS A 32 -6.73 -10.17 4.54
CA CYS A 32 -5.62 -10.19 5.49
C CYS A 32 -5.34 -8.79 6.08
N MET A 33 -5.37 -7.74 5.26
CA MET A 33 -5.19 -6.36 5.73
C MET A 33 -6.33 -5.88 6.62
N ILE A 34 -7.59 -6.15 6.25
CA ILE A 34 -8.77 -5.83 7.07
C ILE A 34 -8.72 -6.58 8.40
N ALA A 35 -8.34 -7.86 8.39
CA ALA A 35 -8.16 -8.64 9.61
C ALA A 35 -7.06 -8.04 10.50
N THR A 36 -5.99 -7.52 9.91
CA THR A 36 -4.93 -6.81 10.64
C THR A 36 -5.42 -5.54 11.30
N LEU A 37 -6.33 -4.79 10.67
CA LEU A 37 -6.91 -3.59 11.27
C LEU A 37 -7.77 -3.89 12.51
N ARG A 38 -8.40 -5.06 12.57
CA ARG A 38 -9.18 -5.49 13.74
C ARG A 38 -8.32 -6.15 14.82
N SER A 39 -7.29 -6.88 14.41
CA SER A 39 -6.36 -7.56 15.32
C SER A 39 -4.97 -7.51 14.72
N PRO A 40 -4.11 -6.57 15.17
CA PRO A 40 -2.80 -6.35 14.58
C PRO A 40 -1.91 -7.57 14.79
N ARG A 41 -1.67 -8.32 13.72
CA ARG A 41 -0.80 -9.50 13.70
C ARG A 41 0.21 -9.36 12.57
N ARG A 42 1.50 -9.28 12.92
CA ARG A 42 2.63 -9.27 11.97
C ARG A 42 2.52 -10.34 10.86
N PRO A 43 2.18 -11.62 11.15
CA PRO A 43 2.06 -12.63 10.08
C PRO A 43 1.02 -12.27 9.01
N LEU A 44 -0.10 -11.61 9.37
CA LEU A 44 -1.13 -11.24 8.40
C LEU A 44 -0.63 -10.19 7.39
N VAL A 45 0.25 -9.29 7.82
CA VAL A 45 0.84 -8.29 6.94
C VAL A 45 1.84 -8.94 5.98
N TYR A 46 2.66 -9.88 6.47
CA TYR A 46 3.56 -10.65 5.60
C TYR A 46 2.79 -11.48 4.56
N THR A 47 1.72 -12.16 4.97
CA THR A 47 0.89 -12.93 4.05
C THR A 47 0.20 -12.02 3.03
N ALA A 48 -0.33 -10.87 3.46
CA ALA A 48 -0.95 -9.91 2.54
C ALA A 48 0.04 -9.37 1.50
N ALA A 49 1.26 -9.02 1.93
CA ALA A 49 2.32 -8.55 1.05
C ALA A 49 2.75 -9.64 0.05
N GLY A 50 2.91 -10.89 0.51
CA GLY A 50 3.22 -12.03 -0.35
C GLY A 50 2.12 -12.31 -1.37
N LEU A 51 0.84 -12.28 -0.95
CA LEU A 51 -0.32 -12.45 -1.83
C LEU A 51 -0.41 -11.34 -2.89
N LEU A 52 -0.16 -10.09 -2.50
CA LEU A 52 -0.12 -8.96 -3.44
C LEU A 52 1.02 -9.10 -4.44
N GLY A 53 2.23 -9.48 -3.98
CA GLY A 53 3.37 -9.74 -4.85
C GLY A 53 3.08 -10.86 -5.86
N LEU A 54 2.47 -11.96 -5.41
CA LEU A 54 2.07 -13.05 -6.30
C LEU A 54 0.99 -12.62 -7.29
N ALA A 55 -0.04 -11.90 -6.84
CA ALA A 55 -1.07 -11.36 -7.72
C ALA A 55 -0.47 -10.44 -8.80
N PHE A 56 0.49 -9.59 -8.44
CA PHE A 56 1.19 -8.72 -9.39
C PHE A 56 1.96 -9.52 -10.43
N LEU A 57 2.70 -10.55 -10.02
CA LEU A 57 3.41 -11.42 -10.96
C LEU A 57 2.45 -12.11 -11.95
N LEU A 58 1.30 -12.59 -11.47
CA LEU A 58 0.33 -13.26 -12.33
C LEU A 58 -0.31 -12.31 -13.36
N VAL A 59 -0.55 -11.05 -13.00
CA VAL A 59 -1.11 -10.02 -13.90
C VAL A 59 -0.10 -9.58 -14.96
N ALA A 60 1.20 -9.76 -14.73
CA ALA A 60 2.24 -9.45 -15.70
C ALA A 60 2.47 -10.54 -16.77
N LEU A 61 1.88 -11.73 -16.63
CA LEU A 61 2.08 -12.86 -17.55
C LEU A 61 1.23 -12.79 -18.84
N PRO A 62 -0.07 -12.44 -18.80
CA PRO A 62 -0.88 -12.36 -20.01
C PRO A 62 -0.40 -11.22 -20.92
N GLN A 63 -0.28 -11.49 -22.22
CA GLN A 63 0.07 -10.46 -23.22
C GLN A 63 -1.15 -9.67 -23.73
N GLN A 64 -2.35 -10.06 -23.31
CA GLN A 64 -3.60 -9.42 -23.71
C GLN A 64 -4.23 -8.79 -22.49
N GLY A 65 -4.68 -7.55 -22.61
CA GLY A 65 -5.40 -6.87 -21.54
C GLY A 65 -6.61 -7.66 -21.05
N ALA A 66 -6.88 -7.56 -19.75
CA ALA A 66 -7.95 -8.30 -19.12
C ALA A 66 -9.33 -7.90 -19.70
N PRO A 67 -10.28 -8.84 -19.74
CA PRO A 67 -11.68 -8.51 -20.03
C PRO A 67 -12.21 -7.42 -19.09
N LEU A 68 -13.17 -6.61 -19.56
CA LEU A 68 -13.67 -5.44 -18.84
C LEU A 68 -14.06 -5.73 -17.39
N VAL A 69 -14.72 -6.87 -17.14
CA VAL A 69 -15.15 -7.28 -15.79
C VAL A 69 -13.95 -7.42 -14.85
N PHE A 70 -12.88 -8.10 -15.28
CA PHE A 70 -11.68 -8.26 -14.47
C PHE A 70 -10.95 -6.93 -14.26
N ARG A 71 -10.89 -6.07 -15.28
CA ARG A 71 -10.28 -4.73 -15.15
C ARG A 71 -10.95 -3.90 -14.05
N VAL A 72 -12.28 -3.87 -14.05
CA VAL A 72 -13.06 -3.12 -13.05
C VAL A 72 -12.87 -3.72 -11.66
N LEU A 73 -13.01 -5.04 -11.53
CA LEU A 73 -12.86 -5.72 -10.24
C LEU A 73 -11.44 -5.57 -9.66
N ILE A 74 -10.41 -5.79 -10.48
CA ILE A 74 -9.01 -5.59 -10.07
C ILE A 74 -8.77 -4.13 -9.69
N GLY A 75 -9.30 -3.17 -10.46
CA GLY A 75 -9.17 -1.75 -10.15
C GLY A 75 -9.78 -1.38 -8.79
N VAL A 76 -11.00 -1.84 -8.50
CA VAL A 76 -11.66 -1.61 -7.21
C VAL A 76 -10.88 -2.27 -6.07
N VAL A 77 -10.49 -3.54 -6.22
CA VAL A 77 -9.74 -4.28 -5.20
C VAL A 77 -8.37 -3.63 -4.94
N ALA A 78 -7.66 -3.22 -6.00
CA ALA A 78 -6.38 -2.52 -5.89
C ALA A 78 -6.50 -1.20 -5.14
N LEU A 79 -7.54 -0.40 -5.42
CA LEU A 79 -7.77 0.86 -4.72
C LEU A 79 -8.08 0.64 -3.24
N VAL A 80 -8.95 -0.32 -2.92
CA VAL A 80 -9.25 -0.71 -1.53
C VAL A 80 -7.98 -1.20 -0.83
N LEU A 81 -7.21 -2.08 -1.47
CA LEU A 81 -5.97 -2.63 -0.90
C LEU A 81 -4.91 -1.55 -0.66
N SER A 82 -4.81 -0.56 -1.56
CA SER A 82 -3.95 0.60 -1.39
C SER A 82 -4.33 1.38 -0.13
N VAL A 83 -5.59 1.81 -0.05
CA VAL A 83 -6.09 2.66 1.04
C VAL A 83 -6.02 1.92 2.38
N VAL A 84 -6.46 0.67 2.44
CA VAL A 84 -6.54 -0.09 3.71
C VAL A 84 -5.18 -0.67 4.12
N GLY A 85 -4.39 -1.17 3.16
CA GLY A 85 -3.17 -1.94 3.43
C GLY A 85 -1.91 -1.13 3.72
N GLY A 86 -1.80 0.10 3.22
CA GLY A 86 -0.56 0.89 3.38
C GLY A 86 -0.21 1.25 4.83
N GLY A 87 -1.22 1.33 5.71
CA GLY A 87 -1.02 1.65 7.14
C GLY A 87 -0.35 0.51 7.89
N PRO A 88 -0.95 -0.70 7.90
CA PRO A 88 -0.31 -1.91 8.44
C PRO A 88 1.07 -2.19 7.84
N ALA A 89 1.25 -1.98 6.52
CA ALA A 89 2.54 -2.15 5.87
C ALA A 89 3.61 -1.17 6.40
N ALA A 90 3.28 0.12 6.50
CA ALA A 90 4.16 1.13 7.06
C ALA A 90 4.50 0.87 8.53
N GLN A 91 3.51 0.47 9.34
CA GLN A 91 3.72 0.13 10.75
C GLN A 91 4.63 -1.09 10.92
N LEU A 92 4.47 -2.13 10.09
CA LEU A 92 5.34 -3.28 10.10
C LEU A 92 6.79 -2.87 9.76
N ALA A 93 6.97 -2.10 8.69
CA ALA A 93 8.30 -1.64 8.29
C ALA A 93 8.98 -0.79 9.38
N LEU A 94 8.22 0.11 10.02
CA LEU A 94 8.69 0.87 11.17
C LEU A 94 9.06 -0.03 12.35
N ALA A 95 8.25 -1.05 12.66
CA ALA A 95 8.55 -2.00 13.72
C ALA A 95 9.79 -2.86 13.43
N LEU A 96 10.15 -3.06 12.16
CA LEU A 96 11.35 -3.77 11.73
C LEU A 96 12.58 -2.87 11.72
N ALA A 97 12.42 -1.60 11.32
CA ALA A 97 13.48 -0.61 11.25
C ALA A 97 13.87 -0.10 12.65
N THR A 98 12.88 0.17 13.49
CA THR A 98 13.07 0.71 14.84
C THR A 98 12.98 -0.43 15.85
N ARG A 99 14.05 -1.24 15.97
CA ARG A 99 14.17 -2.19 17.08
C ARG A 99 14.27 -1.38 18.39
N SER A 100 13.18 -1.34 19.15
CA SER A 100 13.13 -1.09 20.62
C SER A 100 13.32 0.33 21.22
N THR A 101 13.11 1.45 20.52
CA THR A 101 13.33 2.79 21.15
C THR A 101 12.15 3.75 21.20
N SER A 102 10.96 3.42 20.69
CA SER A 102 9.81 4.35 20.76
C SER A 102 8.50 3.69 21.10
N VAL A 103 7.93 4.11 22.21
CA VAL A 103 6.54 3.84 22.57
C VAL A 103 5.65 4.74 21.70
N PRO A 104 4.63 4.20 21.00
CA PRO A 104 3.64 5.02 20.31
C PRO A 104 3.00 6.00 21.28
N GLY A 105 2.79 7.25 20.85
CA GLY A 105 2.14 8.24 21.69
C GLY A 105 0.67 7.89 21.94
N VAL A 106 0.12 8.41 23.04
CA VAL A 106 -1.26 8.14 23.48
C VAL A 106 -2.29 8.53 22.41
N HIS A 107 -1.98 9.50 21.55
CA HIS A 107 -2.86 10.00 20.48
C HIS A 107 -2.46 9.49 19.08
N GLY A 108 -1.63 8.44 19.02
CA GLY A 108 -1.16 7.85 17.76
C GLY A 108 -0.10 8.68 17.03
N GLY A 109 0.52 9.63 17.72
CA GLY A 109 1.70 10.37 17.25
C GLY A 109 3.01 9.72 17.68
N ILE A 110 4.12 10.39 17.34
CA ILE A 110 5.48 9.97 17.69
C ILE A 110 5.90 10.72 18.95
N VAL A 111 6.32 9.97 19.97
CA VAL A 111 6.88 10.54 21.19
C VAL A 111 8.33 10.95 20.93
N VAL A 112 8.63 12.22 21.18
CA VAL A 112 9.98 12.81 21.10
C VAL A 112 10.36 13.28 22.50
N HIS A 113 11.60 13.01 22.90
CA HIS A 113 12.17 13.50 24.14
C HIS A 113 13.01 14.73 23.82
N ASP A 114 12.62 15.87 24.38
CA ASP A 114 13.36 17.12 24.25
C ASP A 114 14.11 17.40 25.55
N LYS A 115 15.36 17.84 25.45
CA LYS A 115 16.19 18.24 26.60
C LYS A 115 16.25 19.75 26.63
N VAL A 116 15.19 20.38 27.11
CA VAL A 116 15.17 21.83 27.33
C VAL A 116 15.45 22.10 28.80
N SER A 117 16.53 22.82 29.10
CA SER A 117 16.87 23.30 30.46
C SER A 117 17.00 22.22 31.55
N GLY A 118 17.55 21.04 31.23
CA GLY A 118 17.82 19.98 32.23
C GLY A 118 16.59 19.20 32.71
N LEU A 119 15.40 19.50 32.18
CA LEU A 119 14.18 18.71 32.36
C LEU A 119 13.94 17.90 31.07
N GLU A 120 13.71 16.59 31.18
CA GLU A 120 13.28 15.78 30.04
C GLU A 120 11.78 16.02 29.79
N GLU A 121 11.46 16.85 28.80
CA GLU A 121 10.08 17.08 28.39
C GLU A 121 9.73 16.13 27.24
N THR A 122 8.59 15.44 27.38
CA THR A 122 8.15 14.44 26.41
C THR A 122 6.97 15.00 25.62
N ARG A 123 7.17 15.26 24.33
CA ARG A 123 6.13 15.80 23.43
C ARG A 123 5.76 14.80 22.35
N GLU A 124 4.47 14.73 22.04
CA GLU A 124 3.96 13.92 20.93
C GLU A 124 3.72 14.76 19.69
N VAL A 125 4.36 14.39 18.57
CA VAL A 125 4.27 15.05 17.26
C VAL A 125 3.59 14.14 16.21
N LEU A 126 3.26 14.67 15.03
CA LEU A 126 2.76 13.90 13.88
C LEU A 126 1.43 13.17 14.11
N ARG A 127 0.50 13.82 14.82
CA ARG A 127 -0.87 13.31 15.03
C ARG A 127 -1.67 13.28 13.71
N GLY A 128 -2.67 12.40 13.61
CA GLY A 128 -3.56 12.33 12.43
C GLY A 128 -2.95 11.68 11.18
N GLY A 129 -1.80 11.00 11.29
CA GLY A 129 -1.14 10.35 10.16
C GLY A 129 -2.00 9.31 9.43
N THR A 130 -2.94 8.66 10.11
CA THR A 130 -3.84 7.66 9.51
C THR A 130 -4.77 8.25 8.45
N THR A 131 -5.47 9.34 8.77
CA THR A 131 -6.40 10.00 7.84
C THR A 131 -5.66 10.60 6.65
N ILE A 132 -4.54 11.29 6.90
CA ILE A 132 -3.67 11.80 5.83
C ILE A 132 -3.20 10.65 4.94
N GLY A 133 -2.80 9.53 5.53
CA GLY A 133 -2.39 8.34 4.80
C GLY A 133 -3.49 7.75 3.91
N TYR A 134 -4.76 7.76 4.34
CA TYR A 134 -5.88 7.31 3.49
C TYR A 134 -6.08 8.21 2.28
N LEU A 135 -6.08 9.52 2.48
CA LEU A 135 -6.24 10.50 1.40
C LEU A 135 -5.08 10.42 0.41
N GLU A 136 -3.85 10.32 0.91
CA GLU A 136 -2.64 10.18 0.10
C GLU A 136 -2.68 8.92 -0.75
N ARG A 137 -3.00 7.75 -0.17
CA ARG A 137 -3.06 6.49 -0.92
C ARG A 137 -4.17 6.47 -1.96
N PHE A 138 -5.32 7.04 -1.63
CA PHE A 138 -6.41 7.20 -2.59
C PHE A 138 -5.98 8.08 -3.77
N ALA A 139 -5.37 9.23 -3.50
CA ALA A 139 -4.88 10.15 -4.53
C ALA A 139 -3.74 9.55 -5.37
N THR A 140 -2.77 8.88 -4.73
CA THR A 140 -1.64 8.23 -5.41
C THR A 140 -2.11 7.10 -6.32
N THR A 141 -2.91 6.16 -5.81
CA THR A 141 -3.40 5.06 -6.64
C THR A 141 -4.38 5.57 -7.70
N GLY A 142 -5.30 6.47 -7.35
CA GLY A 142 -6.26 7.05 -8.26
C GLY A 142 -5.61 7.82 -9.42
N SER A 143 -4.57 8.61 -9.15
CA SER A 143 -3.84 9.37 -10.18
C SER A 143 -3.11 8.46 -11.17
N ILE A 144 -2.44 7.40 -10.68
CA ILE A 144 -1.81 6.41 -11.55
C ILE A 144 -2.86 5.68 -12.39
N MET A 145 -3.99 5.27 -11.80
CA MET A 145 -5.08 4.63 -12.52
C MET A 145 -5.70 5.56 -13.58
N ALA A 146 -5.79 6.86 -13.31
CA ALA A 146 -6.25 7.89 -14.22
C ALA A 146 -5.22 8.25 -15.32
N GLY A 147 -4.00 7.70 -15.26
CA GLY A 147 -2.95 7.94 -16.24
C GLY A 147 -2.14 9.22 -16.02
N PHE A 148 -2.18 9.80 -14.81
CA PHE A 148 -1.43 11.01 -14.44
C PHE A 148 -0.46 10.74 -13.27
N PRO A 149 0.58 9.91 -13.47
CA PRO A 149 1.54 9.56 -12.41
C PRO A 149 2.34 10.76 -11.89
N GLU A 150 2.41 11.87 -12.63
CA GLU A 150 3.08 13.11 -12.24
C GLU A 150 2.47 13.72 -10.97
N ALA A 151 1.19 13.45 -10.67
CA ALA A 151 0.53 13.86 -9.44
C ALA A 151 1.24 13.37 -8.17
N LEU A 152 2.02 12.27 -8.23
CA LEU A 152 2.80 11.79 -7.09
C LEU A 152 3.79 12.85 -6.61
N GLY A 153 4.41 13.59 -7.53
CA GLY A 153 5.31 14.69 -7.17
C GLY A 153 4.59 15.78 -6.37
N VAL A 154 3.37 16.13 -6.78
CA VAL A 154 2.53 17.12 -6.09
C VAL A 154 2.11 16.63 -4.71
N ILE A 155 1.67 15.38 -4.60
CA ILE A 155 1.25 14.75 -3.33
C ILE A 155 2.42 14.73 -2.34
N ILE A 156 3.61 14.29 -2.78
CA ILE A 156 4.82 14.27 -1.97
C ILE A 156 5.20 15.69 -1.53
N ALA A 157 5.13 16.67 -2.43
CA ALA A 157 5.45 18.06 -2.13
C ALA A 157 4.51 18.65 -1.06
N ILE A 158 3.20 18.48 -1.20
CA ILE A 158 2.20 18.96 -0.22
C ILE A 158 2.50 18.36 1.15
N LYS A 159 2.75 17.05 1.20
CA LYS A 159 3.01 16.33 2.46
C LYS A 159 4.33 16.76 3.10
N GLY A 160 5.37 17.01 2.31
CA GLY A 160 6.67 17.49 2.78
C GLY A 160 6.60 18.91 3.35
N VAL A 161 5.93 19.83 2.65
CA VAL A 161 5.78 21.23 3.09
C VAL A 161 4.94 21.34 4.36
N GLY A 162 3.80 20.62 4.42
CA GLY A 162 2.85 20.74 5.53
C GLY A 162 3.36 20.26 6.89
N ARG A 163 4.47 19.51 6.94
CA ARG A 163 5.02 18.92 8.17
C ARG A 163 6.46 19.35 8.47
N PHE A 164 7.00 20.34 7.76
CA PHE A 164 8.41 20.73 7.90
C PHE A 164 8.82 21.05 9.36
N THR A 165 8.00 21.82 10.08
CA THR A 165 8.25 22.19 11.49
C THR A 165 8.09 21.05 12.49
N GLU A 166 7.35 19.99 12.14
CA GLU A 166 7.18 18.80 12.98
C GLU A 166 8.33 17.78 12.82
N LEU A 167 9.23 18.00 11.85
CA LEU A 167 10.34 17.09 11.49
C LEU A 167 11.70 17.60 11.98
N GLU A 168 11.71 18.54 12.92
CA GLU A 168 12.94 19.05 13.55
C GLU A 168 13.67 17.94 14.32
N ALA A 169 12.92 17.11 15.05
CA ALA A 169 13.46 15.95 15.76
C ALA A 169 13.92 14.85 14.78
N PRO A 170 15.18 14.38 14.86
CA PRO A 170 15.70 13.33 13.98
C PRO A 170 14.86 12.06 13.98
N GLU A 171 14.38 11.63 15.15
CA GLU A 171 13.61 10.39 15.31
C GLU A 171 12.20 10.50 14.72
N ALA A 172 11.61 11.70 14.69
CA ALA A 172 10.34 11.95 14.01
C ALA A 172 10.53 11.94 12.49
N ARG A 173 11.65 12.53 12.01
CA ARG A 173 11.99 12.62 10.59
C ARG A 173 12.23 11.26 9.95
N GLU A 174 13.04 10.40 10.58
CA GLU A 174 13.33 9.06 10.05
C GLU A 174 12.06 8.21 9.92
N ARG A 175 11.24 8.19 10.98
CA ARG A 175 9.97 7.43 10.97
C ARG A 175 8.98 7.97 9.95
N PHE A 176 8.92 9.29 9.77
CA PHE A 176 8.10 9.90 8.75
C PHE A 176 8.54 9.50 7.34
N ILE A 177 9.84 9.49 7.05
CA ILE A 177 10.39 9.09 5.76
C ILE A 177 10.12 7.61 5.49
N ILE A 178 10.46 6.72 6.43
CA ILE A 178 10.25 5.27 6.28
C ILE A 178 8.76 4.97 6.08
N GLY A 179 7.89 5.52 6.94
CA GLY A 179 6.46 5.29 6.85
C GLY A 179 5.85 5.78 5.54
N THR A 180 6.28 6.95 5.06
CA THR A 180 5.80 7.53 3.79
C THR A 180 6.27 6.72 2.59
N LEU A 181 7.57 6.38 2.52
CA LEU A 181 8.12 5.60 1.41
C LEU A 181 7.43 4.25 1.29
N VAL A 182 7.26 3.51 2.40
CA VAL A 182 6.60 2.21 2.39
C VAL A 182 5.14 2.33 1.96
N SER A 183 4.41 3.33 2.47
CA SER A 183 3.01 3.57 2.09
C SER A 183 2.86 3.93 0.61
N LEU A 184 3.78 4.74 0.05
CA LEU A 184 3.77 5.10 -1.37
C LEU A 184 4.14 3.90 -2.26
N ILE A 185 5.17 3.14 -1.92
CA ILE A 185 5.54 1.91 -2.64
C ILE A 185 4.34 0.95 -2.67
N TRP A 186 3.69 0.74 -1.53
CA TRP A 186 2.49 -0.10 -1.45
C TRP A 186 1.37 0.38 -2.40
N ALA A 187 1.08 1.69 -2.38
CA ALA A 187 0.07 2.29 -3.24
C ALA A 187 0.42 2.18 -4.74
N CYS A 188 1.70 2.32 -5.09
CA CYS A 188 2.21 2.16 -6.45
C CYS A 188 2.10 0.70 -6.93
N VAL A 189 2.43 -0.29 -6.09
CA VAL A 189 2.27 -1.72 -6.42
C VAL A 189 0.79 -2.04 -6.66
N CYS A 190 -0.10 -1.54 -5.82
CA CYS A 190 -1.54 -1.70 -6.02
C CYS A 190 -2.00 -1.06 -7.33
N ALA A 191 -1.58 0.18 -7.62
CA ALA A 191 -1.92 0.85 -8.87
C ALA A 191 -1.36 0.10 -10.11
N GLY A 192 -0.15 -0.44 -9.98
CA GLY A 192 0.49 -1.27 -11.00
C GLY A 192 -0.34 -2.52 -11.32
N LEU A 193 -0.95 -3.17 -10.32
CA LEU A 193 -1.85 -4.30 -10.54
C LEU A 193 -2.97 -3.96 -11.54
N PHE A 194 -3.57 -2.77 -11.42
CA PHE A 194 -4.55 -2.29 -12.38
C PHE A 194 -3.92 -1.94 -13.74
N ARG A 195 -2.78 -1.24 -13.75
CA ARG A 195 -2.11 -0.80 -14.98
C ARG A 195 -1.72 -1.98 -15.87
N PHE A 196 -1.22 -3.07 -15.29
CA PHE A 196 -0.92 -4.30 -16.01
C PHE A 196 -2.18 -5.07 -16.44
N ALA A 197 -3.28 -4.98 -15.69
CA ALA A 197 -4.56 -5.55 -16.13
C ALA A 197 -5.17 -4.82 -17.34
N ILE A 198 -4.78 -3.57 -17.58
CA ILE A 198 -5.23 -2.79 -18.74
C ILE A 198 -4.23 -2.70 -19.88
N ALA A 199 -2.96 -3.03 -19.65
CA ALA A 199 -1.95 -3.17 -20.71
C ALA A 199 -2.27 -4.38 -21.60
#